data_AF-A0A4Q3YMB9-F1
#
_entry.id   AF-A0A4Q3YMB9-F1
#
_cell.length_a   1.000
_cell.length_b   1.000
_cell.length_c   1.000
_cell.angle_alpha   90.00
_cell.angle_beta   90.00
_cell.angle_gamma   90.00
#
_symmetry.space_group_name_H-M   'P 1'
#
loop_
_entity.id
_entity.type
_entity.pdbx_description
1 polymer ?
#
loop_
_entity_poly.entity_id
_entity_poly.type
_entity_poly.pdbx_seq_one_letter_code
_entity_poly.pdbx_strand_id
1 'polypeptide(L)'
;MTDQLSLGSKLAHNIGLIVLASQELERHLKVLVAASDASGARSGIDLHKRLERRGLGDVVTRFLSVATITEGDALDLEDYFSGLLDRRNKVVHHFIETYGEDLEAGRHENVLLNLATLYDELRKSAGTLKDINLSLLEHFLAEPTLQLANEAEPPSRLNGAR
;
A
#
# COMPACT_ATOMS: atom_id res chain seq x y z
N MET A 1 0.55 35.99 -5.48
CA MET A 1 1.81 35.99 -4.69
C MET A 1 2.44 34.63 -4.86
N THR A 2 3.26 34.45 -5.90
CA THR A 2 4.02 33.22 -6.14
C THR A 2 5.35 33.37 -5.43
N ASP A 3 5.41 32.93 -4.17
CA ASP A 3 6.70 32.73 -3.52
C ASP A 3 7.47 31.70 -4.34
N GLN A 4 8.49 32.16 -5.07
CA GLN A 4 9.43 31.28 -5.73
C GLN A 4 10.22 30.55 -4.64
N LEU A 5 9.74 29.38 -4.24
CA LEU A 5 10.49 28.47 -3.38
C LEU A 5 11.88 28.26 -3.96
N SER A 6 12.90 28.34 -3.10
CA SER A 6 14.29 28.04 -3.48
C SER A 6 14.37 26.62 -4.05
N LEU A 7 15.38 26.34 -4.89
CA LEU A 7 15.62 24.99 -5.40
C LEU A 7 15.72 23.95 -4.26
N GLY A 8 16.46 24.28 -3.21
CA GLY A 8 16.59 23.42 -2.03
C GLY A 8 15.23 23.13 -1.37
N SER A 9 14.36 24.13 -1.28
CA SER A 9 13.00 23.95 -0.77
C SER A 9 12.14 23.07 -1.67
N LYS A 10 12.25 23.21 -2.99
CA LYS A 10 11.51 22.37 -3.96
C LYS A 10 11.98 20.91 -3.92
N LEU A 11 13.28 20.67 -3.82
CA LEU A 11 13.85 19.33 -3.68
C LEU A 11 13.40 18.69 -2.36
N ALA A 12 13.60 19.39 -1.23
CA ALA A 12 13.19 18.90 0.09
C ALA A 12 11.68 18.60 0.15
N HIS A 13 10.86 19.46 -0.46
CA HIS A 13 9.41 19.23 -0.56
C HIS A 13 9.08 17.93 -1.30
N ASN A 14 9.65 17.71 -2.48
CA ASN A 14 9.38 16.50 -3.25
C ASN A 14 9.90 15.23 -2.56
N ILE A 15 11.09 15.28 -1.95
CA ILE A 15 11.62 14.17 -1.16
C ILE A 15 10.68 13.87 0.01
N GLY A 16 10.17 14.90 0.71
CA GLY A 16 9.18 14.76 1.76
C GLY A 16 7.90 14.08 1.28
N LEU A 17 7.38 14.48 0.12
CA LEU A 17 6.21 13.85 -0.51
C LEU A 17 6.45 12.37 -0.83
N ILE A 18 7.63 12.02 -1.35
CA ILE A 18 8.03 10.64 -1.63
C ILE A 18 8.06 9.80 -0.34
N VAL A 19 8.63 10.34 0.74
CA VAL A 19 8.66 9.65 2.05
C VAL A 19 7.25 9.42 2.57
N LEU A 20 6.38 10.43 2.53
CA LEU A 20 4.99 10.31 2.99
C LEU A 20 4.19 9.32 2.16
N ALA A 21 4.28 9.38 0.83
CA ALA A 21 3.60 8.43 -0.05
C ALA A 21 4.11 7.00 0.16
N SER A 22 5.41 6.82 0.41
CA SER A 22 6.00 5.51 0.76
C SER A 22 5.44 4.96 2.07
N GLN A 23 5.26 5.81 3.09
CA GLN A 23 4.70 5.42 4.39
C GLN A 23 3.20 5.09 4.28
N GLU A 24 2.47 5.79 3.42
CA GLU A 24 1.06 5.49 3.14
C GLU A 24 0.91 4.16 2.41
N LEU A 25 1.72 3.93 1.38
CA LEU A 25 1.81 2.64 0.68
C LEU A 25 2.11 1.49 1.66
N GLU A 26 3.11 1.68 2.52
CA GLU A 26 3.50 0.72 3.55
C GLU A 26 2.31 0.38 4.47
N ARG A 27 1.59 1.40 4.94
CA ARG A 27 0.42 1.23 5.82
C ARG A 27 -0.65 0.36 5.14
N HIS A 28 -0.94 0.63 3.87
CA HIS A 28 -1.96 -0.13 3.13
C HIS A 28 -1.54 -1.57 2.87
N LEU A 29 -0.28 -1.82 2.53
CA LEU A 29 0.23 -3.18 2.39
C LEU A 29 0.18 -3.95 3.72
N LYS A 30 0.50 -3.30 4.85
CA LYS A 30 0.41 -3.94 6.18
C LYS A 30 -1.00 -4.42 6.49
N VAL A 31 -2.03 -3.68 6.07
CA VAL A 31 -3.43 -4.10 6.24
C VAL A 31 -3.75 -5.32 5.38
N LEU A 32 -3.36 -5.31 4.11
CA LEU A 32 -3.60 -6.43 3.20
C LEU A 32 -2.91 -7.71 3.67
N VAL A 33 -1.63 -7.61 4.04
CA VAL A 33 -0.87 -8.74 4.61
C VAL A 33 -1.54 -9.26 5.88
N ALA A 34 -2.01 -8.37 6.76
CA ALA A 34 -2.71 -8.77 7.97
C ALA A 34 -3.99 -9.54 7.67
N ALA A 35 -4.76 -9.10 6.67
CA ALA A 35 -6.00 -9.77 6.30
C ALA A 35 -5.76 -11.14 5.66
N SER A 36 -4.72 -11.28 4.82
CA SER A 36 -4.35 -12.56 4.21
C SER A 36 -3.89 -13.61 5.23
N ASP A 37 -3.23 -13.17 6.32
CA ASP A 37 -2.76 -14.05 7.40
C ASP A 37 -3.84 -14.37 8.45
N ALA A 38 -5.04 -13.79 8.35
CA ALA A 38 -6.08 -13.85 9.38
C ALA A 38 -6.87 -15.18 9.43
N SER A 39 -6.45 -16.22 8.69
CA SER A 39 -6.97 -17.58 8.81
C SER A 39 -6.61 -18.17 10.20
N GLY A 40 -7.34 -17.75 11.24
CA GLY A 40 -7.15 -18.17 12.62
C GLY A 40 -7.21 -17.03 13.65
N ALA A 41 -8.31 -16.28 13.69
CA ALA A 41 -8.86 -15.53 14.84
C ALA A 41 -7.90 -15.09 15.98
N ARG A 42 -6.78 -14.45 15.65
CA ARG A 42 -6.03 -13.59 16.59
C ARG A 42 -6.22 -12.17 16.13
N SER A 43 -6.68 -11.32 17.05
CA SER A 43 -7.20 -9.98 16.78
C SER A 43 -6.38 -9.23 15.72
N GLY A 44 -7.05 -8.58 14.76
CA GLY A 44 -6.38 -7.73 13.76
C GLY A 44 -5.46 -6.68 14.39
N ILE A 45 -5.67 -6.34 15.67
CA ILE A 45 -4.83 -5.45 16.49
C ILE A 45 -3.45 -6.06 16.78
N ASP A 46 -3.36 -7.35 17.14
CA ASP A 46 -2.06 -7.99 17.44
C ASP A 46 -1.21 -8.20 16.18
N LEU A 47 -1.87 -8.45 15.05
CA LEU A 47 -1.22 -8.58 13.75
C LEU A 47 -0.77 -7.21 13.23
N HIS A 48 -1.59 -6.17 13.41
CA HIS A 48 -1.20 -4.79 13.13
C HIS A 48 0.05 -4.38 13.93
N LYS A 49 0.09 -4.66 15.24
CA LYS A 49 1.26 -4.40 16.11
C LYS A 49 2.53 -5.15 15.68
N ARG A 50 2.40 -6.35 15.10
CA ARG A 50 3.55 -7.11 14.57
C ARG A 50 4.07 -6.54 13.26
N LEU A 51 3.18 -6.01 12.42
CA LEU A 51 3.54 -5.44 11.12
C LEU A 51 4.00 -3.99 11.24
N GLU A 52 3.57 -3.22 12.25
CA GLU A 52 4.02 -1.84 12.51
C GLU A 52 5.55 -1.68 12.48
N ARG A 53 6.28 -2.67 12.99
CA ARG A 53 7.76 -2.62 13.10
C ARG A 53 8.51 -2.95 11.80
N ARG A 54 7.82 -3.37 10.74
CA ARG A 54 8.46 -3.75 9.47
C ARG A 54 8.49 -2.58 8.51
N GLY A 55 9.59 -2.41 7.79
CA GLY A 55 9.71 -1.39 6.74
C GLY A 55 9.04 -1.82 5.44
N LEU A 56 8.78 -0.86 4.56
CA LEU A 56 8.10 -1.06 3.27
C LEU A 56 8.63 -2.27 2.47
N GLY A 57 9.94 -2.46 2.37
CA GLY A 57 10.53 -3.60 1.65
C GLY A 57 10.07 -4.96 2.18
N ASP A 58 10.16 -5.16 3.51
CA ASP A 58 9.73 -6.41 4.15
C ASP A 58 8.23 -6.68 3.96
N VAL A 59 7.42 -5.61 3.95
CA VAL A 59 5.97 -5.71 3.80
C VAL A 59 5.60 -6.04 2.36
N VAL A 60 6.29 -5.45 1.37
CA VAL A 60 6.12 -5.79 -0.06
C VAL A 60 6.44 -7.27 -0.29
N THR A 61 7.60 -7.75 0.19
CA THR A 61 7.98 -9.17 0.02
C THR A 61 6.94 -10.10 0.63
N ARG A 62 6.43 -9.76 1.82
CA ARG A 62 5.39 -10.56 2.46
C ARG A 62 4.06 -10.49 1.70
N PHE A 63 3.68 -9.33 1.21
CA PHE A 63 2.48 -9.15 0.39
C PHE A 63 2.54 -10.03 -0.87
N LEU A 64 3.66 -10.01 -1.59
CA LEU A 64 3.87 -10.87 -2.77
C LEU A 64 3.82 -12.36 -2.41
N SER A 65 4.30 -12.75 -1.23
CA SER A 65 4.25 -14.16 -0.80
C SER A 65 2.87 -14.68 -0.41
N VAL A 66 1.93 -13.80 -0.04
CA VAL A 66 0.58 -14.18 0.41
C VAL A 66 -0.50 -13.90 -0.64
N ALA A 67 -0.22 -13.02 -1.60
CA ALA A 67 -1.14 -12.74 -2.69
C ALA A 67 -1.27 -13.99 -3.58
N THR A 68 -2.49 -14.51 -3.71
CA THR A 68 -2.78 -15.62 -4.64
C THR A 68 -2.88 -15.03 -6.04
N ILE A 69 -1.73 -14.92 -6.71
CA ILE A 69 -1.62 -14.32 -8.03
C ILE A 69 -1.33 -15.44 -9.04
N THR A 70 -1.98 -15.41 -10.20
CA THR A 70 -1.65 -16.28 -11.34
C THR A 70 -0.18 -16.09 -11.73
N GLU A 71 0.57 -17.15 -12.05
CA GLU A 71 2.04 -17.11 -12.21
C GLU A 71 2.57 -15.98 -13.13
N GLY A 72 1.82 -15.60 -14.18
CA GLY A 72 2.19 -14.48 -15.06
C GLY A 72 2.00 -13.09 -14.44
N ASP A 73 0.89 -12.88 -13.72
CA ASP A 73 0.58 -11.60 -13.08
C ASP A 73 1.46 -11.36 -11.82
N ALA A 74 2.02 -12.44 -11.25
CA ALA A 74 2.85 -12.39 -10.06
C ALA A 74 4.23 -11.77 -10.34
N LEU A 75 4.83 -12.16 -11.47
CA LEU A 75 6.13 -11.63 -11.92
C LEU A 75 6.05 -10.14 -12.24
N ASP A 76 4.98 -9.71 -12.93
CA ASP A 76 4.77 -8.30 -13.26
C ASP A 76 4.61 -7.44 -12.01
N LEU A 77 3.95 -7.96 -10.97
CA LEU A 77 3.76 -7.25 -9.71
C LEU A 77 5.04 -7.19 -8.87
N GLU A 78 5.83 -8.25 -8.87
CA GLU A 78 7.15 -8.29 -8.22
C GLU A 78 8.12 -7.30 -8.85
N ASP A 79 8.23 -7.30 -10.18
CA ASP A 79 9.07 -6.37 -10.93
C ASP A 79 8.63 -4.93 -10.71
N TYR A 80 7.32 -4.68 -10.69
CA TYR A 80 6.75 -3.37 -10.41
C TYR A 80 7.18 -2.83 -9.05
N PHE A 81 6.93 -3.59 -7.97
CA PHE A 81 7.28 -3.13 -6.63
C PHE A 81 8.79 -3.06 -6.43
N SER A 82 9.57 -3.99 -6.98
CA SER A 82 11.03 -3.96 -6.90
C SER A 82 11.61 -2.71 -7.54
N GLY A 83 11.15 -2.36 -8.74
CA GLY A 83 11.54 -1.13 -9.43
C GLY A 83 11.13 0.14 -8.67
N LEU A 84 9.93 0.15 -8.08
CA LEU A 84 9.43 1.27 -7.29
C LEU A 84 10.25 1.48 -6.01
N LEU A 85 10.60 0.40 -5.30
CA LEU A 85 11.43 0.42 -4.09
C LEU A 85 12.86 0.85 -4.38
N ASP A 86 13.47 0.34 -5.46
CA ASP A 86 14.82 0.73 -5.87
C ASP A 86 14.90 2.23 -6.14
N ARG A 87 13.95 2.77 -6.93
CA ARG A 87 13.89 4.21 -7.22
C ARG A 87 13.67 5.05 -5.96
N ARG A 88 12.80 4.59 -5.06
CA ARG A 88 12.59 5.24 -3.75
C ARG A 88 13.88 5.24 -2.92
N ASN A 89 14.60 4.13 -2.86
CA ASN A 89 15.85 4.03 -2.11
C ASN A 89 16.94 4.91 -2.70
N LYS A 90 17.04 5.00 -4.02
CA LYS A 90 17.91 5.96 -4.71
C LYS A 90 17.64 7.40 -4.28
N VAL A 91 16.37 7.79 -4.15
CA VAL A 91 16.00 9.13 -3.68
C VAL A 91 16.25 9.32 -2.18
N VAL A 92 15.84 8.38 -1.33
CA VAL A 92 15.81 8.58 0.13
C VAL A 92 17.17 8.32 0.79
N HIS A 93 17.94 7.37 0.26
CA HIS A 93 19.21 6.93 0.85
C HIS A 93 20.43 7.34 0.02
N HIS A 94 20.29 7.46 -1.30
CA HIS A 94 21.39 7.69 -2.23
C HIS A 94 21.20 8.96 -3.08
N PHE A 95 20.55 9.99 -2.52
CA PHE A 95 20.12 11.16 -3.29
C PHE A 95 21.27 11.84 -4.05
N ILE A 96 22.37 12.12 -3.36
CA ILE A 96 23.54 12.78 -3.93
C ILE A 96 24.25 11.89 -4.95
N GLU A 97 24.33 10.59 -4.69
CA GLU A 97 24.89 9.62 -5.66
C GLU A 97 24.03 9.54 -6.93
N THR A 98 22.71 9.69 -6.79
CA THR A 98 21.76 9.57 -7.90
C THR A 98 21.64 10.85 -8.73
N TYR A 99 21.60 12.02 -8.08
CA TYR A 99 21.30 13.30 -8.73
C TYR A 99 22.41 14.35 -8.61
N GLY A 100 23.52 14.07 -7.92
CA GLY A 100 24.59 15.04 -7.69
C GLY A 100 25.14 15.63 -8.99
N GLU A 101 25.46 14.76 -9.96
CA GLU A 101 25.96 15.18 -11.27
C GLU A 101 24.94 16.07 -12.02
N ASP A 102 23.66 15.71 -11.98
CA ASP A 102 22.59 16.51 -12.60
C ASP A 102 22.43 17.89 -11.93
N LEU A 103 22.56 17.95 -10.61
CA LEU A 103 22.48 19.19 -9.85
C LEU A 103 23.66 20.11 -10.13
N GLU A 104 24.87 19.55 -10.20
CA GLU A 104 26.11 20.28 -10.55
C GLU A 104 26.07 20.81 -11.98
N ALA A 105 25.53 20.02 -12.91
CA ALA A 105 25.37 20.41 -14.30
C ALA A 105 24.18 21.35 -14.58
N GLY A 106 23.45 21.79 -13.54
CA GLY A 106 22.32 22.72 -13.67
C GLY A 106 21.04 22.09 -14.23
N ARG A 107 20.95 20.77 -14.31
CA ARG A 107 19.79 20.02 -14.83
C ARG A 107 18.67 19.88 -13.78
N HIS A 108 18.37 20.98 -13.08
CA HIS A 108 17.46 21.00 -11.92
C HIS A 108 16.03 20.60 -12.27
N GLU A 109 15.55 20.98 -13.45
CA GLU A 109 14.20 20.63 -13.92
C GLU A 109 14.04 19.12 -14.11
N ASN A 110 15.06 18.44 -14.63
CA ASN A 110 15.04 16.98 -14.80
C ASN A 110 14.98 16.27 -13.46
N VAL A 111 15.77 16.72 -12.48
CA VAL A 111 15.73 16.18 -11.11
C VAL A 111 14.34 16.38 -10.51
N LEU A 112 13.78 17.58 -10.59
CA LEU A 112 12.45 17.87 -10.07
C LEU A 112 11.35 17.04 -10.76
N LEU A 113 11.43 16.87 -12.08
CA LEU A 113 10.50 16.04 -12.84
C LEU A 113 10.59 14.58 -12.40
N ASN A 114 11.79 14.02 -12.28
CA ASN A 114 12.00 12.64 -11.85
C ASN A 114 11.44 12.39 -10.44
N LEU A 115 11.65 13.33 -9.52
CA LEU A 115 11.08 13.27 -8.18
C LEU A 115 9.55 13.35 -8.20
N ALA A 116 8.97 14.27 -8.97
CA ALA A 116 7.53 14.43 -9.10
C ALA A 116 6.88 13.18 -9.72
N THR A 117 7.50 12.58 -10.72
CA THR A 117 7.05 11.33 -11.35
C THR A 117 7.06 10.18 -10.34
N LEU A 118 8.15 9.99 -9.60
CA LEU A 118 8.21 8.95 -8.57
C LEU A 118 7.16 9.17 -7.47
N TYR A 119 6.95 10.42 -7.04
CA TYR A 119 5.89 10.74 -6.09
C TYR A 119 4.51 10.34 -6.62
N ASP A 120 4.17 10.70 -7.86
CA ASP A 120 2.85 10.38 -8.43
C ASP A 120 2.64 8.86 -8.57
N GLU A 121 3.68 8.11 -8.94
CA GLU A 121 3.63 6.64 -8.98
C GLU A 121 3.40 6.02 -7.59
N LEU A 122 4.14 6.46 -6.57
CA LEU A 122 3.95 6.01 -5.18
C LEU A 122 2.55 6.35 -4.68
N ARG A 123 2.08 7.57 -4.96
CA ARG A 123 0.76 8.04 -4.57
C ARG A 123 -0.35 7.23 -5.26
N LYS A 124 -0.22 6.96 -6.55
CA LYS A 124 -1.17 6.11 -7.30
C LYS A 124 -1.21 4.71 -6.73
N SER A 125 -0.04 4.11 -6.47
CA SER A 125 0.06 2.79 -5.84
C SER A 125 -0.64 2.76 -4.48
N ALA A 126 -0.37 3.75 -3.63
CA ALA A 126 -1.01 3.87 -2.33
C ALA A 126 -2.53 4.02 -2.45
N GLY A 127 -3.00 4.82 -3.42
CA GLY A 127 -4.42 4.98 -3.74
C GLY A 127 -5.08 3.67 -4.16
N THR A 128 -4.46 2.93 -5.09
CA THR A 128 -4.96 1.62 -5.53
C THR A 128 -5.06 0.64 -4.35
N LEU A 129 -4.03 0.57 -3.49
CA LEU A 129 -4.08 -0.31 -2.32
C LEU A 129 -5.10 0.16 -1.27
N LYS A 130 -5.34 1.46 -1.15
CA LYS A 130 -6.41 1.99 -0.31
C LYS A 130 -7.77 1.53 -0.81
N ASP A 131 -8.02 1.61 -2.11
CA ASP A 131 -9.28 1.19 -2.71
C ASP A 131 -9.50 -0.32 -2.52
N ILE A 132 -8.45 -1.14 -2.71
CA ILE A 132 -8.49 -2.58 -2.42
C ILE A 132 -8.82 -2.83 -0.94
N ASN A 133 -8.18 -2.10 -0.02
CA ASN A 133 -8.47 -2.22 1.42
C ASN A 133 -9.92 -1.86 1.75
N LEU A 134 -10.50 -0.85 1.10
CA LEU A 134 -11.89 -0.47 1.30
C LEU A 134 -12.84 -1.57 0.80
N SER A 135 -12.62 -2.10 -0.40
CA SER A 135 -13.42 -3.20 -0.94
C SER A 135 -13.32 -4.46 -0.07
N LEU A 136 -12.14 -4.75 0.50
CA LEU A 136 -11.94 -5.85 1.43
C LEU A 136 -12.75 -5.66 2.72
N LEU A 137 -12.75 -4.45 3.30
CA LEU A 137 -13.54 -4.13 4.48
C LEU A 137 -15.04 -4.24 4.20
N GLU A 138 -15.51 -3.76 3.05
CA GLU A 138 -16.91 -3.88 2.63
C GLU A 138 -17.33 -5.36 2.53
N HIS A 139 -16.47 -6.22 1.98
CA HIS A 139 -16.73 -7.66 1.91
C HIS A 139 -16.88 -8.29 3.30
N PHE A 140 -15.96 -8.00 4.23
CA PHE A 140 -16.04 -8.48 5.61
C PHE A 140 -17.25 -7.94 6.38
N LEU A 141 -17.75 -6.75 6.04
CA LEU A 141 -18.93 -6.15 6.68
C LEU A 141 -20.25 -6.64 6.09
N ALA A 142 -20.25 -7.21 4.88
CA ALA A 142 -21.45 -7.75 4.24
C ALA A 142 -21.78 -9.19 4.67
N GLU A 143 -20.78 -10.00 5.03
CA GLU A 143 -20.98 -11.38 5.49
C GLU A 143 -21.74 -11.58 6.83
N PRO A 144 -21.64 -10.71 7.85
CA PRO A 144 -22.36 -10.89 9.12
C PRO A 144 -23.88 -10.78 9.00
N THR A 145 -24.40 -10.20 7.91
CA THR A 145 -25.84 -9.93 7.77
C THR A 145 -26.62 -11.12 7.22
N LEU A 146 -25.96 -12.04 6.50
CA LEU A 146 -26.63 -13.21 5.90
C LEU A 146 -26.79 -14.39 6.87
N GLN A 147 -25.92 -14.53 7.87
CA GLN A 147 -26.08 -15.59 8.90
C GLN A 147 -27.23 -15.30 9.86
N LEU A 148 -27.46 -14.02 10.22
CA LEU A 148 -28.59 -13.62 11.07
C LEU A 148 -29.95 -13.70 10.37
N ALA A 149 -29.99 -13.62 9.03
CA ALA A 149 -31.22 -13.75 8.26
C ALA A 149 -31.68 -15.22 8.12
N ASN A 150 -30.75 -16.18 8.08
CA ASN A 150 -31.07 -17.60 7.94
C ASN A 150 -31.45 -18.29 9.26
N GLU A 151 -31.14 -17.69 10.41
CA GLU A 151 -31.58 -18.20 11.73
C GLU A 151 -32.95 -17.67 12.17
N ALA A 152 -33.56 -16.77 11.39
CA ALA A 152 -34.83 -16.12 11.71
C ALA A 152 -36.08 -16.79 11.10
N GLU A 153 -35.96 -17.95 10.44
CA GLU A 153 -37.14 -18.74 10.05
C GLU A 153 -37.62 -19.59 11.25
N PRO A 154 -38.82 -19.34 11.80
CA PRO A 154 -39.37 -20.21 12.84
C PRO A 154 -39.72 -21.58 12.22
N PRO A 155 -39.47 -22.70 12.93
CA PRO A 155 -39.81 -24.02 12.43
C PRO A 155 -41.32 -24.10 12.15
N SER A 156 -41.66 -24.39 10.90
CA SER A 156 -43.01 -24.70 10.45
C SER A 156 -43.56 -25.84 11.30
N ARG A 157 -44.57 -25.54 12.13
CA ARG A 157 -45.23 -26.54 12.96
C ARG A 157 -45.89 -27.59 12.06
N LEU A 158 -45.33 -28.79 12.05
CA LEU A 158 -45.99 -30.01 11.60
C LEU A 158 -47.21 -30.26 12.50
N ASN A 159 -48.39 -29.77 12.11
CA ASN A 159 -49.65 -30.25 12.65
C ASN A 159 -50.05 -31.51 11.89
N GLY A 160 -49.60 -32.64 12.43
CA GLY A 160 -50.00 -33.98 12.00
C GLY A 160 -50.05 -34.91 13.20
N ALA A 161 -51.06 -34.78 14.05
CA ALA A 161 -51.43 -35.83 14.99
C ALA A 161 -52.96 -35.83 15.16
N ARG A 162 -53.49 -37.04 15.00
CA ARG A 162 -54.88 -37.50 14.89
C ARG A 162 -55.85 -36.97 15.93
#